data_AF-A0AAD7U849-F1
#
_entry.id   AF-A0AAD7U849-F1
#
_cell.length_a   1.000
_cell.length_b   1.000
_cell.length_c   1.000
_cell.angle_alpha   90.00
_cell.angle_beta   90.00
_cell.angle_gamma   90.00
#
_symmetry.space_group_name_H-M   'P 1'
#
loop_
_entity.id
_entity.type
_entity.pdbx_description
1 polymer ?
#
loop_
_entity_poly.entity_id
_entity_poly.type
_entity_poly.pdbx_seq_one_letter_code
_entity_poly.pdbx_strand_id
1 'polypeptide(L)'
;MMVCASCASPGRLRCSRCRSVGYCSKRCQEVAWRTHKVVCGRAAEFAKVVSPAIARARAKCPLPPQSDASCFVCLEGGGWHGRCACRGENGFVHVECLSRVAASSASLGAWTTCGTCHQHFVGRVGLELAVAMWRRHGDWDRVEPWCVAVVNLATRLRAHGEVEAALEALRAAYARVREAAPRSNLPWLVRDMIAECVATFDPERAVVLLETQLALKRRLFGDDDTNSAVFDAKHRLAQVLCGFPARRDEGIALMRGALDGSTELEQKKHSLAHLAARSTLARLLLLAKPGEEEEGGTDAEAEEDSRGGPRPHKGRRPPP
;
A
#
# COMPACT_ATOMS: atom_id res chain seq x y z
N MET A 1 6.63 11.18 -21.84
CA MET A 1 7.44 12.39 -22.12
C MET A 1 7.65 13.18 -20.82
N MET A 2 8.88 13.59 -20.45
CA MET A 2 9.11 14.39 -19.23
C MET A 2 9.02 15.89 -19.52
N VAL A 3 8.66 16.69 -18.51
CA VAL A 3 8.60 18.15 -18.60
C VAL A 3 9.96 18.73 -18.19
N CYS A 4 10.42 19.76 -18.89
CA CYS A 4 11.66 20.46 -18.60
C CYS A 4 11.56 21.14 -17.22
N ALA A 5 12.45 20.78 -16.30
CA ALA A 5 12.46 21.36 -14.95
C ALA A 5 12.76 22.86 -14.92
N SER A 6 13.33 23.43 -15.99
CA SER A 6 13.67 24.85 -16.06
C SER A 6 12.62 25.73 -16.73
N CYS A 7 11.88 25.22 -17.72
CA CYS A 7 10.99 26.05 -18.57
C CYS A 7 9.64 25.41 -18.88
N ALA A 8 9.33 24.27 -18.28
CA ALA A 8 8.09 23.50 -18.48
C ALA A 8 7.80 23.00 -19.93
N SER A 9 8.69 23.21 -20.89
CA SER A 9 8.57 22.63 -22.25
C SER A 9 8.84 21.12 -22.25
N PRO A 10 8.43 20.37 -23.28
CA PRO A 10 8.80 18.96 -23.43
C PRO A 10 10.32 18.71 -23.34
N GLY A 11 10.73 17.86 -22.42
CA GLY A 11 12.12 17.50 -22.16
C GLY A 11 12.57 16.26 -22.95
N ARG A 12 13.73 16.35 -23.63
CA ARG A 12 14.39 15.25 -24.35
C ARG A 12 15.63 14.72 -23.62
N LEU A 13 16.24 15.54 -22.77
CA LEU A 13 17.40 15.18 -21.94
C LEU A 13 16.95 14.80 -20.53
N ARG A 14 17.77 14.02 -19.83
CA ARG A 14 17.57 13.66 -18.42
C ARG A 14 18.87 13.88 -17.67
N CYS A 15 18.77 14.16 -16.36
CA CYS A 15 19.96 14.09 -15.52
C CYS A 15 20.58 12.68 -15.60
N SER A 16 21.86 12.59 -15.97
CA SER A 16 22.56 11.30 -16.13
C SER A 16 22.68 10.52 -14.81
N ARG A 17 22.72 11.23 -13.67
CA ARG A 17 22.89 10.65 -12.33
C ARG A 17 21.58 10.12 -11.75
N CYS A 18 20.59 10.97 -11.50
CA CYS A 18 19.33 10.54 -10.86
C CYS A 18 18.25 10.09 -11.86
N ARG A 19 18.32 10.54 -13.12
CA ARG A 19 17.31 10.31 -14.16
C ARG A 19 15.88 10.73 -13.79
N SER A 20 15.69 11.47 -12.69
CA SER A 20 14.39 11.87 -12.14
C SER A 20 13.86 13.18 -12.70
N VAL A 21 14.72 14.02 -13.29
CA VAL A 21 14.36 15.31 -13.88
C VAL A 21 14.70 15.33 -15.38
N GLY A 22 13.82 15.94 -16.16
CA GLY A 22 13.96 16.12 -17.61
C GLY A 22 14.33 17.56 -17.98
N TYR A 23 14.98 17.74 -19.13
CA TYR A 23 15.36 19.04 -19.68
C TYR A 23 15.13 19.08 -21.20
N CYS A 24 14.68 20.22 -21.73
CA CYS A 24 14.53 20.40 -23.18
C CYS A 24 15.88 20.66 -23.88
N SER A 25 16.88 21.17 -23.16
CA SER A 25 18.21 21.54 -23.69
C SER A 25 19.28 21.50 -22.60
N LYS A 26 20.56 21.45 -23.00
CA LYS A 26 21.71 21.53 -22.08
C LYS A 26 21.71 22.86 -21.29
N ARG A 27 21.34 23.97 -21.93
CA ARG A 27 21.18 25.28 -21.27
C ARG A 27 20.18 25.21 -20.11
N CYS A 28 19.01 24.61 -20.33
CA CYS A 28 18.01 24.42 -19.27
C CYS A 28 18.52 23.51 -18.14
N GLN A 29 19.32 22.49 -18.48
CA GLN A 29 19.97 21.64 -17.48
C GLN A 29 20.95 22.44 -16.62
N GLU A 30 21.81 23.27 -17.21
CA GLU A 30 22.80 24.08 -16.48
C GLU A 30 22.15 25.11 -15.56
N VAL A 31 21.08 25.76 -16.02
CA VAL A 31 20.28 26.71 -15.21
C VAL A 31 19.69 26.00 -13.99
N ALA A 32 19.01 24.87 -14.19
CA ALA A 32 18.41 24.09 -13.11
C ALA A 32 19.43 23.32 -12.25
N TRP A 33 20.67 23.12 -12.72
CA TRP A 33 21.68 22.32 -12.03
C TRP A 33 22.08 22.91 -10.68
N ARG A 34 22.11 24.24 -10.57
CA ARG A 34 22.51 24.95 -9.34
C ARG A 34 21.65 24.55 -8.14
N THR A 35 20.35 24.39 -8.35
CA THR A 35 19.40 23.92 -7.33
C THR A 35 19.36 22.40 -7.29
N HIS A 36 19.27 21.75 -8.46
CA HIS A 36 19.11 20.30 -8.55
C HIS A 36 20.27 19.50 -7.92
N LYS A 37 21.52 19.99 -7.98
CA LYS A 37 22.68 19.25 -7.45
C LYS A 37 22.56 18.89 -5.96
N VAL A 38 21.84 19.71 -5.18
CA VAL A 38 21.61 19.52 -3.72
C VAL A 38 20.75 18.28 -3.44
N VAL A 39 19.88 17.92 -4.39
CA VAL A 39 18.94 16.81 -4.26
C VAL A 39 19.25 15.64 -5.19
N CYS A 40 20.05 15.86 -6.25
CA CYS A 40 20.41 14.87 -7.25
C CYS A 40 21.03 13.61 -6.65
N GLY A 41 21.95 13.77 -5.68
CA GLY A 41 22.60 12.65 -5.00
C GLY A 41 21.59 11.78 -4.23
N ARG A 42 20.76 12.41 -3.39
CA ARG A 42 19.72 11.72 -2.60
C ARG A 42 18.68 11.03 -3.49
N ALA A 43 18.27 11.69 -4.58
CA ALA A 43 17.39 11.10 -5.59
C ALA A 43 17.98 9.84 -6.23
N ALA A 44 19.27 9.88 -6.57
CA ALA A 44 19.95 8.73 -7.15
C ALA A 44 20.10 7.58 -6.15
N GLU A 45 20.47 7.86 -4.89
CA GLU A 45 20.55 6.83 -3.86
C GLU A 45 19.19 6.18 -3.60
N PHE A 46 18.13 6.97 -3.47
CA PHE A 46 16.78 6.44 -3.32
C PHE A 46 16.37 5.58 -4.53
N ALA A 47 16.70 6.02 -5.74
CA ALA A 47 16.41 5.24 -6.95
C ALA A 47 17.17 3.90 -6.99
N LYS A 48 18.41 3.82 -6.48
CA LYS A 48 19.16 2.56 -6.38
C LYS A 48 18.46 1.54 -5.49
N VAL A 49 17.83 1.99 -4.41
CA VAL A 49 17.06 1.15 -3.49
C VAL A 49 15.80 0.61 -4.16
N VAL A 50 14.97 1.49 -4.73
CA VAL A 50 13.63 1.08 -5.20
C VAL A 50 13.63 0.45 -6.59
N SER A 51 14.61 0.77 -7.45
CA SER A 51 14.59 0.30 -8.85
C SER A 51 14.66 -1.23 -9.01
N PRO A 52 15.55 -1.95 -8.28
CA PRO A 52 15.56 -3.41 -8.31
C PRO A 52 14.24 -4.02 -7.83
N ALA A 53 13.65 -3.47 -6.78
CA ALA A 53 12.36 -3.93 -6.24
C ALA A 53 11.22 -3.71 -7.24
N ILE A 54 11.18 -2.56 -7.92
CA ILE A 54 10.23 -2.30 -9.01
C ILE A 54 10.38 -3.35 -10.12
N ALA A 55 11.62 -3.71 -10.49
CA ALA A 55 11.86 -4.72 -11.52
C ALA A 55 11.34 -6.11 -11.10
N ARG A 56 11.60 -6.53 -9.85
CA ARG A 56 11.07 -7.80 -9.31
C ARG A 56 9.55 -7.80 -9.19
N ALA A 57 8.96 -6.72 -8.70
CA ALA A 57 7.50 -6.57 -8.62
C ALA A 57 6.84 -6.63 -10.01
N ARG A 58 7.47 -6.05 -11.04
CA ARG A 58 7.02 -6.19 -12.44
C ARG A 58 7.08 -7.63 -12.94
N ALA A 59 8.10 -8.39 -12.55
CA ALA A 59 8.23 -9.80 -12.93
C ALA A 59 7.15 -10.68 -12.30
N LYS A 60 6.73 -10.38 -11.05
CA LYS A 60 5.66 -11.10 -10.34
C LYS A 60 4.26 -10.87 -10.92
N CYS A 61 4.07 -9.78 -11.65
CA CYS A 61 2.78 -9.43 -12.25
C CYS A 61 2.99 -9.14 -13.75
N PRO A 62 3.15 -10.21 -14.56
CA PRO A 62 3.34 -10.05 -16.01
C PRO A 62 2.13 -9.36 -16.63
N LEU A 63 2.37 -8.71 -17.77
CA LEU A 63 1.27 -8.13 -18.52
C LEU A 63 0.37 -9.25 -19.04
N PRO A 64 -0.96 -9.04 -19.09
CA PRO A 64 -1.80 -9.94 -19.85
C PRO A 64 -1.31 -9.99 -21.30
N PRO A 65 -1.52 -11.12 -22.02
CA PRO A 65 -1.22 -11.19 -23.44
C PRO A 65 -1.91 -10.05 -24.18
N GLN A 66 -1.30 -9.61 -25.29
CA GLN A 66 -1.90 -8.59 -26.14
C GLN A 66 -3.27 -9.10 -26.63
N SER A 67 -4.29 -8.27 -26.49
CA SER A 67 -5.63 -8.51 -27.00
C SER A 67 -6.01 -7.39 -27.98
N ASP A 68 -7.00 -7.67 -28.83
CA ASP A 68 -7.59 -6.69 -29.76
C ASP A 68 -8.44 -5.62 -29.05
N ALA A 69 -8.41 -5.58 -27.72
CA ALA A 69 -9.05 -4.51 -26.97
C ALA A 69 -8.43 -3.15 -27.33
N SER A 70 -9.20 -2.08 -27.14
CA SER A 70 -8.76 -0.71 -27.37
C SER A 70 -8.59 0.07 -26.07
N CYS A 71 -7.70 1.05 -26.06
CA CYS A 71 -7.48 1.94 -24.92
C CYS A 71 -8.75 2.75 -24.68
N PHE A 72 -9.33 2.76 -23.49
CA PHE A 72 -10.50 3.64 -23.27
C PHE A 72 -10.16 5.14 -23.29
N VAL A 73 -8.87 5.52 -23.28
CA VAL A 73 -8.43 6.93 -23.31
C VAL A 73 -8.08 7.39 -24.72
N CYS A 74 -7.28 6.63 -25.48
CA CYS A 74 -6.85 7.02 -26.84
C CYS A 74 -7.51 6.22 -27.96
N LEU A 75 -8.28 5.18 -27.64
CA LEU A 75 -8.96 4.29 -28.59
C LEU A 75 -8.03 3.49 -29.52
N GLU A 76 -6.71 3.52 -29.31
CA GLU A 76 -5.74 2.74 -30.08
C GLU A 76 -5.62 1.29 -29.60
N GLY A 77 -4.87 0.46 -30.33
CA GLY A 77 -4.50 -0.95 -30.07
C GLY A 77 -3.22 -1.13 -29.21
N GLY A 78 -3.05 -2.27 -28.53
CA GLY A 78 -1.78 -2.74 -27.91
C GLY A 78 -1.52 -2.42 -26.42
N GLY A 79 -0.60 -3.17 -25.79
CA GLY A 79 0.04 -2.76 -24.51
C GLY A 79 -0.87 -2.48 -23.30
N TRP A 80 -1.88 -3.33 -23.07
CA TRP A 80 -2.94 -3.07 -22.11
C TRP A 80 -2.67 -3.44 -20.67
N HIS A 81 -3.35 -2.74 -19.77
CA HIS A 81 -3.54 -3.17 -18.40
C HIS A 81 -5.01 -3.04 -18.00
N GLY A 82 -5.57 -4.08 -17.37
CA GLY A 82 -6.74 -3.99 -16.48
C GLY A 82 -6.27 -3.99 -15.02
N ARG A 83 -7.02 -3.60 -13.99
CA ARG A 83 -8.46 -3.38 -13.86
C ARG A 83 -8.70 -2.39 -12.71
N CYS A 84 -9.73 -1.56 -12.88
CA CYS A 84 -10.71 -1.33 -11.84
C CYS A 84 -11.78 -2.41 -11.98
N ALA A 85 -12.27 -3.04 -10.90
CA ALA A 85 -13.33 -4.06 -10.99
C ALA A 85 -14.59 -3.53 -11.71
N CYS A 86 -14.85 -2.23 -11.59
CA CYS A 86 -15.96 -1.51 -12.19
C CYS A 86 -16.05 -1.54 -13.72
N ARG A 87 -14.97 -1.82 -14.45
CA ARG A 87 -14.97 -1.77 -15.93
C ARG A 87 -14.98 -3.14 -16.60
N GLY A 88 -14.98 -4.22 -15.81
CA GLY A 88 -14.99 -5.59 -16.33
C GLY A 88 -13.92 -5.80 -17.41
N GLU A 89 -14.36 -6.31 -18.56
CA GLU A 89 -13.53 -6.56 -19.73
C GLU A 89 -13.28 -5.31 -20.59
N ASN A 90 -14.04 -4.23 -20.39
CA ASN A 90 -13.84 -2.96 -21.11
C ASN A 90 -12.84 -2.02 -20.40
N GLY A 91 -12.10 -2.52 -19.41
CA GLY A 91 -11.24 -1.74 -18.54
C GLY A 91 -9.81 -1.50 -19.04
N PHE A 92 -9.51 -1.77 -20.31
CA PHE A 92 -8.16 -1.73 -20.84
C PHE A 92 -7.64 -0.31 -21.09
N VAL A 93 -6.42 -0.04 -20.62
CA VAL A 93 -5.78 1.27 -20.78
C VAL A 93 -4.28 1.15 -20.87
N HIS A 94 -3.67 1.99 -21.70
CA HIS A 94 -2.23 2.22 -21.64
C HIS A 94 -1.91 2.92 -20.30
N VAL A 95 -0.95 2.38 -19.55
CA VAL A 95 -0.45 3.04 -18.34
C VAL A 95 -0.02 4.49 -18.63
N GLU A 96 0.57 4.75 -19.80
CA GLU A 96 0.96 6.11 -20.17
C GLU A 96 -0.25 7.04 -20.33
N CYS A 97 -1.31 6.60 -21.02
CA CYS A 97 -2.54 7.36 -21.16
C CYS A 97 -3.17 7.65 -19.78
N LEU A 98 -3.25 6.64 -18.91
CA LEU A 98 -3.79 6.81 -17.57
C LEU A 98 -2.93 7.74 -16.71
N SER A 99 -1.60 7.65 -16.82
CA SER A 99 -0.67 8.55 -16.14
C SER A 99 -0.83 10.00 -16.61
N ARG A 100 -1.13 10.23 -17.90
CA ARG A 100 -1.41 11.57 -18.43
C ARG A 100 -2.72 12.12 -17.86
N VAL A 101 -3.78 11.31 -17.82
CA VAL A 101 -5.07 11.67 -17.20
C VAL A 101 -4.89 12.01 -15.72
N ALA A 102 -4.13 11.19 -14.97
CA ALA A 102 -3.81 11.47 -13.58
C ALA A 102 -2.98 12.77 -13.42
N ALA A 103 -2.03 13.00 -14.32
CA ALA A 103 -1.17 14.18 -14.32
C ALA A 103 -1.89 15.50 -14.69
N SER A 104 -3.00 15.43 -15.43
CA SER A 104 -3.86 16.59 -15.72
C SER A 104 -4.81 16.93 -14.57
N SER A 105 -4.98 16.04 -13.58
CA SER A 105 -5.76 16.33 -12.38
C SER A 105 -4.95 17.15 -11.39
N ALA A 106 -5.61 18.07 -10.69
CA ALA A 106 -5.04 18.75 -9.52
C ALA A 106 -4.95 17.82 -8.30
N SER A 107 -5.75 16.75 -8.27
CA SER A 107 -5.83 15.83 -7.13
C SER A 107 -4.81 14.70 -7.23
N LEU A 108 -4.07 14.47 -6.15
CA LEU A 108 -3.19 13.29 -6.01
C LEU A 108 -4.00 11.99 -6.01
N GLY A 109 -5.30 12.02 -5.70
CA GLY A 109 -6.18 10.85 -5.73
C GLY A 109 -6.30 10.22 -7.12
N ALA A 110 -6.16 11.01 -8.20
CA ALA A 110 -6.22 10.49 -9.57
C ALA A 110 -5.10 9.48 -9.90
N TRP A 111 -4.03 9.45 -9.10
CA TRP A 111 -2.94 8.49 -9.22
C TRP A 111 -3.22 7.16 -8.53
N THR A 112 -4.17 7.13 -7.60
CA THR A 112 -4.42 5.97 -6.73
C THR A 112 -5.80 5.36 -6.90
N THR A 113 -6.78 6.11 -7.41
CA THR A 113 -8.17 5.66 -7.58
C THR A 113 -8.72 5.91 -8.98
N CYS A 114 -9.67 5.05 -9.38
CA CYS A 114 -10.41 5.21 -10.63
C CYS A 114 -11.37 6.40 -10.55
N GLY A 115 -11.36 7.29 -11.54
CA GLY A 115 -12.27 8.44 -11.59
C GLY A 115 -13.76 8.09 -11.75
N THR A 116 -14.11 6.84 -12.09
CA THR A 116 -15.51 6.42 -12.29
C THR A 116 -16.11 5.78 -11.04
N CYS A 117 -15.42 4.83 -10.41
CA CYS A 117 -15.96 4.11 -9.25
C CYS A 117 -15.21 4.39 -7.93
N HIS A 118 -14.14 5.20 -7.99
CA HIS A 118 -13.28 5.54 -6.86
C HIS A 118 -12.53 4.38 -6.18
N GLN A 119 -12.57 3.17 -6.72
CA GLN A 119 -11.75 2.06 -6.24
C GLN A 119 -10.27 2.31 -6.51
N HIS A 120 -9.43 1.81 -5.61
CA HIS A 120 -7.98 1.87 -5.79
C HIS A 120 -7.53 1.03 -6.98
N PHE A 121 -6.58 1.56 -7.75
CA PHE A 121 -5.88 0.76 -8.74
C PHE A 121 -5.08 -0.35 -8.03
N VAL A 122 -5.05 -1.56 -8.58
CA VAL A 122 -4.34 -2.71 -8.00
C VAL A 122 -3.45 -3.39 -9.06
N GLY A 123 -2.69 -4.41 -8.64
CA GLY A 123 -1.85 -5.21 -9.53
C GLY A 123 -0.82 -4.37 -10.30
N ARG A 124 -0.65 -4.69 -11.58
CA ARG A 124 0.35 -4.03 -12.45
C ARG A 124 0.02 -2.56 -12.71
N VAL A 125 -1.26 -2.20 -12.92
CA VAL A 125 -1.67 -0.79 -13.13
C VAL A 125 -1.29 0.06 -11.93
N GLY A 126 -1.66 -0.40 -10.73
CA GLY A 126 -1.37 0.33 -9.50
C GLY A 126 0.12 0.54 -9.29
N LEU A 127 0.94 -0.48 -9.55
CA LEU A 127 2.39 -0.38 -9.47
C LEU A 127 2.95 0.64 -10.49
N GLU A 128 2.56 0.55 -11.76
CA GLU A 128 3.09 1.44 -12.79
C GLU A 128 2.66 2.89 -12.61
N LEU A 129 1.42 3.13 -12.17
CA LEU A 129 0.97 4.47 -11.78
C LEU A 129 1.76 5.02 -10.59
N ALA A 130 2.04 4.20 -9.57
CA ALA A 130 2.86 4.62 -8.45
C ALA A 130 4.30 4.96 -8.88
N VAL A 131 4.88 4.19 -9.80
CA VAL A 131 6.20 4.49 -10.40
C VAL A 131 6.15 5.78 -11.21
N ALA A 132 5.10 6.00 -12.02
CA ALA A 132 4.93 7.23 -12.79
C ALA A 132 4.74 8.45 -11.87
N MET A 133 3.97 8.32 -10.80
CA MET A 133 3.77 9.32 -9.76
C MET A 133 5.09 9.67 -9.07
N TRP A 134 5.85 8.66 -8.64
CA TRP A 134 7.17 8.85 -8.02
C TRP A 134 8.16 9.55 -8.95
N ARG A 135 8.18 9.21 -10.25
CA ARG A 135 9.05 9.89 -11.22
C ARG A 135 8.63 11.34 -11.43
N ARG A 136 7.33 11.62 -11.48
CA ARG A 136 6.80 12.98 -11.69
C ARG A 136 7.03 13.88 -10.47
N HIS A 137 6.72 13.36 -9.29
CA HIS A 137 6.87 14.05 -8.01
C HIS A 137 8.21 13.74 -7.34
N GLY A 138 9.17 13.22 -8.13
CA GLY A 138 10.54 12.95 -7.69
C GLY A 138 11.37 14.21 -7.51
N ASP A 139 10.75 15.39 -7.67
CA ASP A 139 11.31 16.65 -7.23
C ASP A 139 11.30 16.67 -5.70
N TRP A 140 12.50 16.56 -5.14
CA TRP A 140 12.70 16.50 -3.70
C TRP A 140 12.25 17.80 -3.03
N ASP A 141 12.25 18.93 -3.73
CA ASP A 141 11.96 20.25 -3.14
C ASP A 141 10.50 20.38 -2.69
N ARG A 142 9.59 19.59 -3.26
CA ARG A 142 8.17 19.53 -2.87
C ARG A 142 7.90 18.32 -1.99
N VAL A 143 8.14 18.49 -0.69
CA VAL A 143 8.10 17.41 0.33
C VAL A 143 6.78 16.66 0.33
N GLU A 144 5.64 17.36 0.28
CA GLU A 144 4.33 16.72 0.39
C GLU A 144 3.98 15.83 -0.82
N PRO A 145 3.97 16.31 -2.08
CA PRO A 145 3.73 15.45 -3.24
C PRO A 145 4.73 14.30 -3.35
N TRP A 146 6.00 14.56 -3.03
CA TRP A 146 7.04 13.53 -3.01
C TRP A 146 6.75 12.45 -1.97
N CYS A 147 6.40 12.83 -0.74
CA CYS A 147 6.07 11.91 0.34
C CYS A 147 4.88 11.03 -0.04
N VAL A 148 3.80 11.63 -0.56
CA VAL A 148 2.61 10.87 -1.00
C VAL A 148 2.99 9.89 -2.12
N ALA A 149 3.83 10.30 -3.07
CA ALA A 149 4.30 9.42 -4.13
C ALA A 149 5.15 8.24 -3.62
N VAL A 150 6.03 8.48 -2.64
CA VAL A 150 6.84 7.43 -1.99
C VAL A 150 5.96 6.48 -1.19
N VAL A 151 5.01 6.98 -0.40
CA VAL A 151 4.06 6.16 0.36
C VAL A 151 3.25 5.28 -0.60
N ASN A 152 2.69 5.85 -1.67
CA ASN A 152 1.96 5.08 -2.67
C ASN A 152 2.83 3.98 -3.30
N LEU A 153 4.08 4.31 -3.69
CA LEU A 153 5.01 3.32 -4.23
C LEU A 153 5.33 2.20 -3.22
N ALA A 154 5.61 2.55 -1.96
CA ALA A 154 5.89 1.58 -0.90
C ALA A 154 4.70 0.64 -0.66
N THR A 155 3.46 1.17 -0.63
CA THR A 155 2.25 0.34 -0.53
C THR A 155 2.15 -0.66 -1.68
N ARG A 156 2.51 -0.26 -2.91
CA ARG A 156 2.51 -1.18 -4.07
C ARG A 156 3.63 -2.19 -4.01
N LEU A 157 4.84 -1.79 -3.63
CA LEU A 157 5.97 -2.71 -3.45
C LEU A 157 5.62 -3.78 -2.40
N ARG A 158 5.05 -3.38 -1.25
CA ARG A 158 4.56 -4.32 -0.23
C ARG A 158 3.52 -5.29 -0.76
N ALA A 159 2.54 -4.81 -1.53
CA ALA A 159 1.51 -5.66 -2.14
C ALA A 159 2.08 -6.71 -3.13
N HIS A 160 3.28 -6.48 -3.66
CA HIS A 160 4.04 -7.42 -4.49
C HIS A 160 5.10 -8.21 -3.70
N GLY A 161 5.06 -8.17 -2.36
CA GLY A 161 5.99 -8.87 -1.48
C GLY A 161 7.38 -8.24 -1.38
N GLU A 162 7.60 -7.03 -1.88
CA GLU A 162 8.87 -6.30 -1.77
C GLU A 162 8.91 -5.46 -0.48
N VAL A 163 8.74 -6.12 0.66
CA VAL A 163 8.52 -5.48 1.97
C VAL A 163 9.74 -4.68 2.44
N GLU A 164 10.95 -5.24 2.30
CA GLU A 164 12.19 -4.57 2.72
C GLU A 164 12.44 -3.27 1.95
N ALA A 165 12.27 -3.31 0.62
CA ALA A 165 12.42 -2.14 -0.23
C ALA A 165 11.34 -1.08 0.05
N ALA A 166 10.10 -1.51 0.34
CA ALA A 166 9.05 -0.60 0.78
C ALA A 166 9.43 0.07 2.11
N LEU A 167 9.95 -0.68 3.07
CA LEU A 167 10.39 -0.16 4.37
C LEU A 167 11.56 0.82 4.24
N GLU A 168 12.55 0.51 3.41
CA GLU A 168 13.69 1.41 3.16
C GLU A 168 13.23 2.71 2.49
N ALA A 169 12.33 2.62 1.51
CA ALA A 169 11.70 3.79 0.90
C ALA A 169 10.96 4.66 1.92
N LEU A 170 10.19 4.05 2.82
CA LEU A 170 9.46 4.75 3.88
C LEU A 170 10.39 5.37 4.93
N ARG A 171 11.50 4.72 5.29
CA ARG A 171 12.51 5.31 6.20
C ARG A 171 13.15 6.56 5.59
N ALA A 172 13.50 6.50 4.30
CA ALA A 172 14.00 7.67 3.58
C ALA A 172 12.94 8.79 3.51
N ALA A 173 11.68 8.45 3.29
CA ALA A 173 10.56 9.40 3.38
C ALA A 173 10.45 10.04 4.76
N TYR A 174 10.45 9.23 5.81
CA TYR A 174 10.30 9.70 7.18
C TYR A 174 11.42 10.65 7.57
N ALA A 175 12.68 10.30 7.29
CA ALA A 175 13.83 11.14 7.57
C ALA A 175 13.69 12.53 6.93
N ARG A 176 13.30 12.57 5.64
CA ARG A 176 13.11 13.82 4.90
C ARG A 176 11.94 14.64 5.42
N VAL A 177 10.78 14.01 5.61
CA VAL A 177 9.57 14.73 6.05
C VAL A 177 9.77 15.29 7.46
N ARG A 178 10.46 14.57 8.34
CA ARG A 178 10.81 15.06 9.67
C ARG A 178 11.72 16.29 9.62
N GLU A 179 12.65 16.34 8.67
CA GLU A 179 13.54 17.50 8.48
C GLU A 179 12.78 18.70 7.89
N ALA A 180 12.02 18.47 6.82
CA ALA A 180 11.50 19.55 5.99
C ALA A 180 10.07 20.00 6.35
N ALA A 181 9.30 19.16 7.04
CA ALA A 181 7.91 19.45 7.43
C ALA A 181 7.54 18.82 8.80
N PRO A 182 8.31 19.09 9.88
CA PRO A 182 8.14 18.42 11.17
C PRO A 182 6.76 18.63 11.82
N ARG A 183 6.09 19.74 11.51
CA ARG A 183 4.77 20.10 12.06
C ARG A 183 3.59 19.63 11.20
N SER A 184 3.85 19.04 10.02
CA SER A 184 2.80 18.51 9.17
C SER A 184 2.26 17.17 9.70
N ASN A 185 1.18 16.67 9.12
CA ASN A 185 0.67 15.32 9.41
C ASN A 185 1.50 14.21 8.75
N LEU A 186 2.39 14.54 7.80
CA LEU A 186 3.13 13.58 6.98
C LEU A 186 4.07 12.66 7.78
N PRO A 187 4.83 13.11 8.82
CA PRO A 187 5.65 12.20 9.62
C PRO A 187 4.82 11.07 10.23
N TRP A 188 3.61 11.36 10.68
CA TRP A 188 2.70 10.38 11.27
C TRP A 188 2.24 9.36 10.24
N LEU A 189 1.81 9.84 9.07
CA LEU A 189 1.43 8.99 7.95
C LEU A 189 2.56 8.01 7.57
N VAL A 190 3.78 8.52 7.41
CA VAL A 190 4.91 7.66 7.03
C VAL A 190 5.27 6.68 8.15
N ARG A 191 5.21 7.10 9.41
CA ARG A 191 5.48 6.23 10.56
C ARG A 191 4.43 5.12 10.70
N ASP A 192 3.15 5.42 10.46
CA ASP A 192 2.07 4.43 10.42
C ASP A 192 2.36 3.37 9.33
N MET A 193 2.82 3.80 8.14
CA MET A 193 3.20 2.89 7.05
C MET A 193 4.45 2.05 7.36
N ILE A 194 5.42 2.62 8.08
CA ILE A 194 6.60 1.88 8.57
C ILE A 194 6.16 0.76 9.50
N ALA A 195 5.29 1.06 10.46
CA ALA A 195 4.78 0.07 11.40
C ALA A 195 4.04 -1.08 10.68
N GLU A 196 3.20 -0.77 9.68
CA GLU A 196 2.55 -1.81 8.86
C GLU A 196 3.56 -2.70 8.11
N CYS A 197 4.64 -2.13 7.57
CA CYS A 197 5.67 -2.93 6.92
C CYS A 197 6.42 -3.81 7.92
N VAL A 198 6.77 -3.26 9.08
CA VAL A 198 7.43 -3.99 10.17
C VAL A 198 6.54 -5.13 10.67
N ALA A 199 5.23 -4.94 10.74
CA ALA A 199 4.28 -5.96 11.17
C ALA A 199 4.29 -7.23 10.31
N THR A 200 4.83 -7.17 9.09
CA THR A 200 4.91 -8.33 8.19
C THR A 200 6.00 -9.32 8.60
N PHE A 201 7.04 -8.88 9.32
CA PHE A 201 8.18 -9.74 9.69
C PHE A 201 8.60 -9.64 11.16
N ASP A 202 8.21 -8.59 11.87
CA ASP A 202 8.50 -8.36 13.28
C ASP A 202 7.29 -7.65 13.93
N PRO A 203 6.20 -8.40 14.18
CA PRO A 203 4.97 -7.81 14.65
C PRO A 203 5.09 -7.22 16.06
N GLU A 204 5.99 -7.74 16.91
CA GLU A 204 6.19 -7.22 18.27
C GLU A 204 6.77 -5.81 18.22
N ARG A 205 7.79 -5.61 17.37
CA ARG A 205 8.32 -4.27 17.13
C ARG A 205 7.29 -3.33 16.49
N ALA A 206 6.42 -3.85 15.64
CA ALA A 206 5.33 -3.05 15.08
C ALA A 206 4.36 -2.57 16.16
N VAL A 207 4.03 -3.41 17.14
CA VAL A 207 3.21 -3.01 18.30
C VAL A 207 3.87 -1.87 19.07
N VAL A 208 5.16 -1.98 19.42
CA VAL A 208 5.90 -0.92 20.13
C VAL A 208 5.86 0.41 19.35
N LEU A 209 6.02 0.35 18.02
CA LEU A 209 5.95 1.53 17.16
C LEU A 209 4.55 2.18 17.18
N LEU A 210 3.50 1.37 17.12
CA LEU A 210 2.10 1.81 17.10
C LEU A 210 1.62 2.31 18.47
N GLU A 211 2.02 1.68 19.57
CA GLU A 211 1.76 2.15 20.94
C GLU A 211 2.39 3.53 21.16
N THR A 212 3.66 3.68 20.78
CA THR A 212 4.36 4.97 20.86
C THR A 212 3.64 6.04 20.04
N GLN A 213 3.14 5.67 18.85
CA GLN A 213 2.42 6.58 17.97
C GLN A 213 1.05 6.96 18.53
N LEU A 214 0.30 6.01 19.08
CA LEU A 214 -0.98 6.26 19.74
C LEU A 214 -0.79 7.18 20.96
N ALA A 215 0.22 6.93 21.79
CA ALA A 215 0.53 7.76 22.95
C ALA A 215 0.86 9.21 22.55
N LEU A 216 1.62 9.40 21.47
CA LEU A 216 1.94 10.73 20.94
C LEU A 216 0.70 11.44 20.38
N LYS A 217 -0.14 10.73 19.62
CA LYS A 217 -1.38 11.31 19.07
C LYS A 217 -2.36 11.71 20.18
N ARG A 218 -2.51 10.89 21.22
CA ARG A 218 -3.29 11.23 22.43
C ARG A 218 -2.81 12.50 23.11
N ARG A 219 -1.49 12.67 23.28
CA ARG A 219 -0.92 13.90 23.85
C ARG A 219 -1.19 15.15 23.01
N LEU A 220 -1.24 15.02 21.69
CA LEU A 220 -1.41 16.16 20.76
C LEU A 220 -2.88 16.52 20.51
N PHE A 221 -3.74 15.51 20.43
CA PHE A 221 -5.13 15.66 20.01
C PHE A 221 -6.14 15.43 21.14
N GLY A 222 -5.67 15.08 22.34
CA GLY A 222 -6.49 14.62 23.45
C GLY A 222 -6.80 13.12 23.36
N ASP A 223 -7.43 12.61 24.41
CA ASP A 223 -7.93 11.23 24.48
C ASP A 223 -9.32 11.08 23.83
N ASP A 224 -9.76 12.11 23.11
CA ASP A 224 -11.04 12.09 22.42
C ASP A 224 -10.98 11.12 21.23
N ASP A 225 -11.72 10.01 21.38
CA ASP A 225 -11.80 8.94 20.40
C ASP A 225 -12.49 9.35 19.10
N THR A 226 -13.12 10.53 19.09
CA THR A 226 -13.68 11.17 17.90
C THR A 226 -12.60 11.73 16.97
N ASN A 227 -11.36 11.90 17.46
CA ASN A 227 -10.28 12.40 16.62
C ASN A 227 -9.83 11.31 15.63
N SER A 228 -10.07 11.54 14.33
CA SER A 228 -9.71 10.62 13.25
C SER A 228 -8.27 10.11 13.31
N ALA A 229 -7.30 10.92 13.78
CA ALA A 229 -5.91 10.47 13.88
C ALA A 229 -5.70 9.46 15.02
N VAL A 230 -6.36 9.67 16.17
CA VAL A 230 -6.34 8.76 17.33
C VAL A 230 -7.10 7.48 16.99
N PHE A 231 -8.28 7.60 16.39
CA PHE A 231 -9.07 6.48 15.89
C PHE A 231 -8.26 5.60 14.92
N ASP A 232 -7.63 6.20 13.91
CA ASP A 232 -6.80 5.46 12.94
C ASP A 232 -5.63 4.74 13.61
N ALA A 233 -5.00 5.35 14.62
CA ALA A 233 -3.91 4.73 15.36
C ALA A 233 -4.39 3.55 16.21
N LYS A 234 -5.53 3.69 16.90
CA LYS A 234 -6.17 2.58 17.63
C LYS A 234 -6.53 1.43 16.70
N HIS A 235 -7.17 1.73 15.58
CA HIS A 235 -7.56 0.72 14.58
C HIS A 235 -6.35 -0.07 14.07
N ARG A 236 -5.24 0.61 13.72
CA ARG A 236 -4.01 -0.03 13.27
C ARG A 236 -3.35 -0.88 14.37
N LEU A 237 -3.24 -0.35 15.58
CA LEU A 237 -2.70 -1.09 16.72
C LEU A 237 -3.53 -2.35 17.01
N ALA A 238 -4.85 -2.20 17.05
CA ALA A 238 -5.78 -3.31 17.24
C ALA A 238 -5.62 -4.40 16.17
N GLN A 239 -5.48 -4.02 14.89
CA GLN A 239 -5.23 -4.97 13.81
C GLN A 239 -3.97 -5.80 14.02
N VAL A 240 -2.88 -5.17 14.46
CA VAL A 240 -1.61 -5.87 14.72
C VAL A 240 -1.72 -6.74 15.98
N LEU A 241 -2.29 -6.23 17.08
CA LEU A 241 -2.49 -6.97 18.33
C LEU A 241 -3.32 -8.24 18.14
N CYS A 242 -4.34 -8.18 17.29
CA CYS A 242 -5.19 -9.33 17.01
C CYS A 242 -4.48 -10.47 16.26
N GLY A 243 -3.35 -10.19 15.63
CA GLY A 243 -2.47 -11.21 15.06
C GLY A 243 -1.77 -12.06 16.13
N PHE A 244 -1.74 -11.60 17.39
CA PHE A 244 -1.14 -12.31 18.51
C PHE A 244 -2.21 -13.01 19.36
N PRO A 245 -2.20 -14.34 19.48
CA PRO A 245 -3.13 -15.04 20.38
C PRO A 245 -3.12 -14.49 21.80
N ALA A 246 -1.93 -14.23 22.37
CA ALA A 246 -1.77 -13.74 23.75
C ALA A 246 -2.24 -12.30 23.99
N ARG A 247 -2.40 -11.48 22.93
CA ARG A 247 -2.84 -10.07 23.02
C ARG A 247 -4.11 -9.79 22.22
N ARG A 248 -4.83 -10.84 21.81
CA ARG A 248 -6.01 -10.72 20.96
C ARG A 248 -7.13 -9.95 21.66
N ASP A 249 -7.37 -10.25 22.93
CA ASP A 249 -8.41 -9.60 23.71
C ASP A 249 -8.13 -8.10 23.90
N GLU A 250 -6.86 -7.74 24.06
CA GLU A 250 -6.43 -6.33 24.08
C GLU A 250 -6.75 -5.63 22.76
N GLY A 251 -6.44 -6.27 21.62
CA GLY A 251 -6.78 -5.74 20.30
C GLY A 251 -8.30 -5.58 20.09
N ILE A 252 -9.10 -6.55 20.53
CA ILE A 252 -10.57 -6.49 20.47
C ILE A 252 -11.10 -5.36 21.36
N ALA A 253 -10.61 -5.25 22.60
CA ALA A 253 -11.01 -4.20 23.54
C ALA A 253 -10.68 -2.81 22.98
N LEU A 254 -9.48 -2.64 22.40
CA LEU A 254 -9.06 -1.39 21.78
C LEU A 254 -9.95 -1.00 20.59
N MET A 255 -10.32 -1.97 19.74
CA MET A 255 -11.22 -1.74 18.61
C MET A 255 -12.65 -1.39 19.03
N ARG A 256 -13.17 -2.04 20.09
CA ARG A 256 -14.48 -1.72 20.67
C ARG A 256 -14.49 -0.29 21.21
N GLY A 257 -13.52 0.08 22.04
CA GLY A 257 -13.42 1.44 22.57
C GLY A 257 -13.35 2.50 21.47
N ALA A 258 -12.60 2.24 20.39
CA ALA A 258 -12.55 3.14 19.23
C ALA A 258 -13.92 3.30 18.53
N LEU A 259 -14.72 2.24 18.44
CA LEU A 259 -16.05 2.28 17.83
C LEU A 259 -17.09 2.93 18.76
N ASP A 260 -17.02 2.66 20.06
CA ASP A 260 -17.98 3.17 21.05
C ASP A 260 -17.83 4.68 21.26
N GLY A 261 -16.58 5.20 21.21
CA GLY A 261 -16.30 6.63 21.33
C GLY A 261 -16.67 7.47 20.10
N SER A 262 -17.13 6.84 19.02
CA SER A 262 -17.35 7.51 17.75
C SER A 262 -18.79 8.01 17.58
N THR A 263 -18.97 9.32 17.42
CA THR A 263 -20.32 9.91 17.39
C THR A 263 -21.08 9.57 16.10
N GLU A 264 -22.42 9.66 16.13
CA GLU A 264 -23.25 9.46 14.92
C GLU A 264 -22.88 10.44 13.78
N LEU A 265 -22.41 11.64 14.13
CA LEU A 265 -21.96 12.64 13.16
C LEU A 265 -20.63 12.25 12.49
N GLU A 266 -19.73 11.60 13.22
CA GLU A 266 -18.48 11.06 12.68
C GLU A 266 -18.69 9.79 11.88
N GLN A 267 -19.62 8.92 12.29
CA GLN A 267 -20.03 7.76 11.50
C GLN A 267 -20.51 8.18 10.10
N LYS A 268 -21.17 9.33 9.99
CA LYS A 268 -21.59 9.91 8.70
C LYS A 268 -20.41 10.50 7.92
N LYS A 269 -19.44 11.15 8.57
CA LYS A 269 -18.25 11.74 7.92
C LYS A 269 -17.20 10.73 7.49
N HIS A 270 -17.04 9.64 8.25
CA HIS A 270 -16.00 8.63 8.09
C HIS A 270 -16.57 7.22 7.88
N SER A 271 -17.69 7.13 7.16
CA SER A 271 -18.45 5.88 6.98
C SER A 271 -17.60 4.69 6.54
N LEU A 272 -16.60 4.91 5.66
CA LEU A 272 -15.69 3.86 5.20
C LEU A 272 -14.72 3.36 6.29
N ALA A 273 -14.15 4.26 7.09
CA ALA A 273 -13.22 3.88 8.16
C ALA A 273 -13.95 3.11 9.27
N HIS A 274 -15.15 3.56 9.64
CA HIS A 274 -16.00 2.83 10.58
C HIS A 274 -16.46 1.49 10.03
N LEU A 275 -16.86 1.42 8.75
CA LEU A 275 -17.25 0.16 8.13
C LEU A 275 -16.09 -0.83 8.12
N ALA A 276 -14.87 -0.35 7.80
CA ALA A 276 -13.66 -1.17 7.87
C ALA A 276 -13.36 -1.64 9.30
N ALA A 277 -13.48 -0.76 10.31
CA ALA A 277 -13.28 -1.11 11.71
C ALA A 277 -14.32 -2.13 12.22
N ARG A 278 -15.61 -1.94 11.89
CA ARG A 278 -16.70 -2.89 12.22
C ARG A 278 -16.51 -4.23 11.52
N SER A 279 -16.15 -4.23 10.25
CA SER A 279 -15.86 -5.45 9.48
C SER A 279 -14.67 -6.19 10.08
N THR A 280 -13.63 -5.46 10.49
CA THR A 280 -12.46 -6.01 11.17
C THR A 280 -12.86 -6.62 12.51
N LEU A 281 -13.56 -5.87 13.37
CA LEU A 281 -14.03 -6.37 14.67
C LEU A 281 -14.91 -7.61 14.52
N ALA A 282 -15.85 -7.62 13.57
CA ALA A 282 -16.69 -8.79 13.32
C ALA A 282 -15.85 -10.03 12.94
N ARG A 283 -14.86 -9.87 12.06
CA ARG A 283 -13.94 -10.96 11.70
C ARG A 283 -13.14 -11.46 12.91
N LEU A 284 -12.68 -10.55 13.75
CA LEU A 284 -11.92 -10.89 14.95
C LEU A 284 -12.75 -11.65 15.97
N LEU A 285 -14.00 -11.24 16.19
CA LEU A 285 -14.93 -11.94 17.07
C LEU A 285 -15.30 -13.34 16.55
N LEU A 286 -15.40 -13.51 15.23
CA LEU A 286 -15.62 -14.83 14.64
C LEU A 286 -14.41 -15.77 14.84
N LEU A 287 -13.18 -15.24 14.75
CA LEU A 287 -11.95 -16.00 14.98
C LEU A 287 -11.65 -16.24 16.47
N ALA A 288 -12.19 -15.40 17.35
CA ALA A 288 -12.03 -15.48 18.79
C ALA A 288 -13.08 -16.36 19.45
N LYS A 289 -14.08 -16.86 18.71
CA LYS A 289 -14.91 -17.94 19.24
C LYS A 289 -13.94 -19.06 19.59
N PRO A 290 -13.82 -19.44 20.88
CA PRO A 290 -13.04 -20.61 21.22
C PRO A 290 -13.57 -21.69 20.27
N GLY A 291 -12.66 -22.43 19.65
CA GLY A 291 -13.06 -23.76 19.25
C GLY A 291 -13.77 -24.28 20.49
N GLU A 292 -15.03 -24.66 20.35
CA GLU A 292 -15.47 -25.84 21.06
C GLU A 292 -14.38 -26.86 20.68
N GLU A 293 -13.30 -26.88 21.48
CA GLU A 293 -12.52 -28.07 21.67
C GLU A 293 -13.64 -29.05 21.90
N GLU A 294 -13.90 -29.87 20.88
CA GLU A 294 -14.72 -31.04 21.06
C GLU A 294 -14.11 -31.66 22.31
N GLU A 295 -14.75 -31.43 23.45
CA GLU A 295 -14.72 -32.30 24.60
C GLU A 295 -15.35 -33.61 24.08
N GLY A 296 -14.67 -34.24 23.13
CA GLY A 296 -14.75 -35.65 22.84
C GLY A 296 -14.22 -36.29 24.10
N GLY A 297 -15.14 -36.45 25.05
CA GLY A 297 -14.99 -37.34 26.17
C GLY A 297 -14.45 -38.65 25.62
N THR A 298 -13.19 -38.91 25.91
CA THR A 298 -12.58 -40.22 25.76
C THR A 298 -12.80 -40.98 27.06
N ASP A 299 -14.06 -41.07 27.48
CA ASP A 299 -14.54 -42.11 28.38
C ASP A 299 -15.20 -43.19 27.50
N ALA A 300 -14.36 -43.95 26.80
CA ALA A 300 -14.73 -45.21 26.18
C ALA A 300 -13.69 -46.26 26.60
N GLU A 301 -13.86 -46.75 27.82
CA GLU A 301 -13.43 -48.09 28.20
C GLU A 301 -14.20 -49.14 27.38
N ALA A 302 -13.55 -50.29 27.15
CA ALA A 302 -14.03 -51.52 26.50
C ALA A 302 -14.18 -51.42 24.97
N GLU A 303 -13.61 -52.28 24.13
CA GLU A 303 -13.44 -53.72 24.24
C GLU A 303 -12.41 -54.21 23.20
N GLU A 304 -11.57 -55.16 23.56
CA GLU A 304 -10.82 -55.99 22.62
C GLU A 304 -11.82 -56.77 21.74
N ASP A 305 -11.82 -56.55 20.42
CA ASP A 305 -12.17 -57.66 19.53
C ASP A 305 -11.27 -57.71 18.29
N SER A 306 -10.84 -58.94 18.10
CA SER A 306 -9.94 -59.51 17.15
C SER A 306 -10.56 -59.64 15.75
N ARG A 307 -9.67 -59.71 14.74
CA ARG A 307 -9.87 -60.28 13.39
C ARG A 307 -10.42 -59.36 12.30
N GLY A 308 -9.56 -59.04 11.33
CA GLY A 308 -9.98 -58.53 10.01
C GLY A 308 -8.79 -58.22 9.10
N GLY A 309 -8.37 -59.18 8.29
CA GLY A 309 -7.15 -59.13 7.47
C GLY A 309 -7.19 -58.22 6.22
N PRO A 310 -6.09 -58.14 5.46
CA PRO A 310 -5.90 -57.19 4.38
C PRO A 310 -6.71 -57.53 3.12
N ARG A 311 -7.44 -56.54 2.59
CA ARG A 311 -8.10 -56.64 1.27
C ARG A 311 -7.15 -56.20 0.15
N PRO A 312 -7.07 -56.94 -0.98
CA PRO A 312 -6.19 -56.60 -2.09
C PRO A 312 -6.77 -55.49 -2.98
N HIS A 313 -5.89 -54.57 -3.41
CA HIS A 313 -6.16 -53.51 -4.38
C HIS A 313 -6.48 -54.10 -5.77
N LYS A 314 -7.69 -53.83 -6.29
CA LYS A 314 -8.03 -54.07 -7.70
C LYS A 314 -7.55 -52.89 -8.56
N GLY A 315 -6.71 -53.20 -9.53
CA GLY A 315 -6.15 -52.27 -10.52
C GLY A 315 -7.20 -51.69 -11.47
N ARG A 316 -6.96 -50.45 -11.89
CA ARG A 316 -7.69 -49.77 -12.97
C ARG A 316 -6.94 -49.97 -14.30
N ARG A 317 -7.67 -50.34 -15.35
CA ARG A 317 -7.22 -50.33 -16.76
C ARG A 317 -7.20 -48.90 -17.32
N PRO A 318 -6.34 -48.59 -18.31
CA PRO A 318 -6.41 -47.35 -19.08
C PRO A 318 -7.44 -47.42 -20.23
N PRO A 319 -8.00 -46.27 -20.66
CA PRO A 319 -8.94 -46.14 -21.78
C PRO A 319 -8.23 -46.07 -23.15
N PRO A 320 -8.98 -46.21 -24.28
CA PRO A 320 -8.43 -46.42 -25.63
C PRO A 320 -7.76 -45.20 -26.25
#